data_AF-A0A8T1NLN5-F1
#
_entry.id   AF-A0A8T1NLN5-F1
#
_cell.length_a   1.000
_cell.length_b   1.000
_cell.length_c   1.000
_cell.angle_alpha   90.00
_cell.angle_beta   90.00
_cell.angle_gamma   90.00
#
_symmetry.space_group_name_H-M   'P 1'
#
loop_
_entity.id
_entity.type
_entity.pdbx_description
1 polymer ?
#
loop_
_entity_poly.entity_id
_entity_poly.type
_entity_poly.pdbx_seq_one_letter_code
_entity_poly.pdbx_strand_id
1 'polypeptide(L)'
;MATQTPSSSTSEVSTNRERDDSSSPRWKYEVFLSFYGKDTRKGFTDHLHADLKRKGILVFRDDEALKRGEYISQALLKAIQESQYAIVIFSANYALSKWCLMELAEIVEWEEKKRLIVLPIFYHVDPSDVRNQSGSFAEAFTAHEKDPKIDKKDTDMWKNALRKAGSIAGWHIHDGYESTIIQEISGRLSRELNSKFSRHDYDKLVAIDSHVDKMMELLDMESDDVRFVGIHGMGGVGKTTLAEIIYDRVSSDCRFEGSSIISCVRKNSATACDLSSLQKELLSTIMQEEIHVYNHHQGIGMIMKRLQNKRVFIVLDNVDSDKQLTALAGDRKWFGPGSRVIITSRDSHLLRTHEVKHTYKVKPLETTKALQLFSLSAFKKTHPIEDYKDLSMDFVNYAQGLPLALKVLGSLLFGRKIEAWKSEKDKLKAIPDPNIMDVLQISFDGLQESQKELFLDLACLFRGQHMVDDKFYEMLESFGHYRIDIDVLVEKSLISKSQIGWLSMHDLLEELGREIVRRECPQEPGKRSRLFRLEHLYQVLKNDTVS
;
A
#
# COMPACT_ATOMS: atom_id res chain seq x y z
N MET A 1 73.58 -10.28 24.74
CA MET A 1 74.65 -9.60 23.95
C MET A 1 74.02 -9.00 22.70
N ALA A 2 74.68 -8.01 22.10
CA ALA A 2 74.45 -7.54 20.72
C ALA A 2 74.84 -8.66 19.71
N THR A 3 74.45 -8.71 18.42
CA THR A 3 73.66 -7.85 17.50
C THR A 3 73.09 -8.79 16.36
N GLN A 4 72.58 -8.43 15.16
CA GLN A 4 72.52 -7.20 14.35
C GLN A 4 71.35 -7.20 13.33
N THR A 5 71.03 -6.03 12.80
CA THR A 5 70.21 -5.71 11.59
C THR A 5 71.13 -5.49 10.36
N PRO A 6 70.70 -5.37 9.06
CA PRO A 6 69.49 -4.63 8.64
C PRO A 6 68.76 -4.91 7.27
N SER A 7 67.56 -4.31 7.18
CA SER A 7 66.93 -3.55 6.05
C SER A 7 66.83 -4.07 4.60
N SER A 8 65.58 -4.18 4.10
CA SER A 8 65.00 -3.35 3.01
C SER A 8 63.51 -3.74 2.84
N SER A 9 62.48 -2.88 2.88
CA SER A 9 62.18 -1.60 2.22
C SER A 9 61.65 -1.72 0.78
N THR A 10 60.35 -1.97 0.66
CA THR A 10 59.53 -1.59 -0.52
C THR A 10 58.27 -0.85 -0.02
N SER A 11 57.80 0.13 -0.79
CA SER A 11 56.77 1.08 -0.36
C SER A 11 55.59 1.09 -1.35
N GLU A 12 54.43 0.59 -0.93
CA GLU A 12 53.22 0.66 -1.74
C GLU A 12 52.41 1.93 -1.44
N VAL A 13 52.17 2.74 -2.48
CA VAL A 13 51.38 3.97 -2.38
C VAL A 13 49.91 3.61 -2.40
N SER A 14 49.29 3.60 -1.21
CA SER A 14 47.85 3.38 -1.05
C SER A 14 47.06 4.56 -1.65
N THR A 15 46.58 4.41 -2.88
CA THR A 15 45.72 5.42 -3.51
C THR A 15 44.32 5.35 -2.94
N ASN A 16 44.02 6.22 -1.97
CA ASN A 16 42.67 6.44 -1.47
C ASN A 16 41.76 6.97 -2.58
N ARG A 17 41.10 6.04 -3.29
CA ARG A 17 39.90 6.36 -4.07
C ARG A 17 38.77 6.59 -3.10
N GLU A 18 38.45 7.87 -2.85
CA GLU A 18 37.20 8.25 -2.22
C GLU A 18 36.05 7.60 -2.99
N ARG A 19 35.14 6.96 -2.26
CA ARG A 19 33.92 6.40 -2.85
C ARG A 19 32.87 7.50 -2.79
N ASP A 20 32.38 7.94 -3.96
CA ASP A 20 31.13 8.70 -4.07
C ASP A 20 29.97 7.81 -3.60
N ASP A 21 29.77 7.77 -2.28
CA ASP A 21 28.63 7.10 -1.65
C ASP A 21 27.39 7.96 -1.87
N SER A 22 26.80 7.79 -3.06
CA SER A 22 25.61 8.48 -3.58
C SER A 22 24.32 8.06 -2.88
N SER A 23 24.39 7.99 -1.55
CA SER A 23 23.27 7.89 -0.65
C SER A 23 22.27 9.03 -0.90
N SER A 24 21.00 8.68 -1.02
CA SER A 24 19.91 9.64 -1.15
C SER A 24 19.90 10.57 0.08
N PRO A 25 19.61 11.88 -0.07
CA PRO A 25 19.60 12.80 1.06
C PRO A 25 18.61 12.31 2.12
N ARG A 26 19.14 11.92 3.28
CA ARG A 26 18.34 11.52 4.43
C ARG A 26 17.72 12.76 5.07
N TRP A 27 16.63 13.24 4.49
CA TRP A 27 15.80 14.26 5.09
C TRP A 27 15.38 13.82 6.50
N LYS A 28 15.73 14.62 7.50
CA LYS A 28 15.38 14.42 8.90
C LYS A 28 14.03 15.06 9.23
N TYR A 29 13.66 16.06 8.44
CA TYR A 29 12.42 16.80 8.52
C TYR A 29 11.81 16.88 7.12
N GLU A 30 10.50 17.04 7.04
CA GLU A 30 9.80 17.25 5.78
C GLU A 30 9.62 18.76 5.53
N VAL A 31 9.37 19.52 6.60
CA VAL A 31 9.08 20.96 6.53
C VAL A 31 9.93 21.73 7.54
N PHE A 32 10.65 22.75 7.07
CA PHE A 32 11.25 23.80 7.89
C PHE A 32 10.29 25.00 8.00
N LEU A 33 10.12 25.59 9.18
CA LEU A 33 9.39 26.86 9.36
C LEU A 33 10.37 28.01 9.65
N SER A 34 10.47 28.97 8.72
CA SER A 34 11.15 30.25 8.94
C SER A 34 10.13 31.37 9.17
N PHE A 35 10.25 32.09 10.28
CA PHE A 35 9.26 33.07 10.74
C PHE A 35 9.88 34.01 11.79
N TYR A 36 9.33 35.22 11.93
CA TYR A 36 9.76 36.11 13.01
C TYR A 36 9.01 35.82 14.31
N GLY A 37 9.73 35.26 15.28
CA GLY A 37 9.16 34.71 16.50
C GLY A 37 8.29 35.66 17.33
N LYS A 38 8.48 36.99 17.25
CA LYS A 38 7.64 37.95 17.99
C LYS A 38 6.28 38.19 17.36
N ASP A 39 6.16 38.07 16.03
CA ASP A 39 4.93 38.41 15.30
C ASP A 39 3.96 37.21 15.31
N THR A 40 4.46 36.00 15.00
CA THR A 40 3.58 34.88 14.62
C THR A 40 3.71 33.62 15.48
N ARG A 41 4.74 33.47 16.34
CA ARG A 41 5.06 32.21 17.05
C ARG A 41 3.92 31.63 17.89
N LYS A 42 3.06 32.49 18.45
CA LYS A 42 1.95 32.11 19.35
C LYS A 42 0.56 32.22 18.72
N GLY A 43 0.48 32.59 17.44
CA GLY A 43 -0.75 32.64 16.65
C GLY A 43 -0.61 31.71 15.44
N PHE A 44 -0.75 32.27 14.24
CA PHE A 44 -0.65 31.56 12.95
C PHE A 44 0.42 30.45 12.88
N THR A 45 1.66 30.71 13.33
CA THR A 45 2.74 29.71 13.25
C THR A 45 2.57 28.55 14.23
N ASP A 46 1.93 28.74 15.39
CA ASP A 46 1.61 27.63 16.28
C ASP A 46 0.49 26.77 15.70
N HIS A 47 -0.56 27.40 15.19
CA HIS A 47 -1.69 26.73 14.56
C HIS A 47 -1.28 25.94 13.30
N LEU A 48 -0.43 26.52 12.45
CA LEU A 48 0.14 25.83 11.29
C LEU A 48 1.00 24.62 11.69
N HIS A 49 1.90 24.80 12.65
CA HIS A 49 2.76 23.74 13.17
C HIS A 49 1.95 22.59 13.83
N ALA A 50 0.89 22.92 14.56
CA ALA A 50 -0.01 21.95 15.17
C ALA A 50 -0.80 21.16 14.10
N ASP A 51 -1.31 21.81 13.06
CA ASP A 51 -2.08 21.13 12.01
C ASP A 51 -1.19 20.26 11.10
N LEU A 52 0.03 20.72 10.77
CA LEU A 52 1.02 19.90 10.07
C LEU A 52 1.37 18.64 10.89
N LYS A 53 1.61 18.78 12.20
CA LYS A 53 1.85 17.63 13.09
C LYS A 53 0.64 16.71 13.22
N ARG A 54 -0.58 17.25 13.22
CA ARG A 54 -1.83 16.45 13.20
C ARG A 54 -1.94 15.59 11.94
N LYS A 55 -1.40 16.07 10.81
CA LYS A 55 -1.31 15.31 9.54
C LYS A 55 -0.03 14.45 9.43
N GLY A 56 0.66 14.21 10.55
CA GLY A 56 1.84 13.33 10.64
C GLY A 56 3.16 13.93 10.13
N ILE A 57 3.16 15.18 9.67
CA ILE A 57 4.30 15.79 8.97
C ILE A 57 5.43 16.11 9.95
N LEU A 58 6.66 15.74 9.60
CA LEU A 58 7.87 15.98 10.39
C LEU A 58 8.34 17.44 10.23
N VAL A 59 7.75 18.34 11.03
CA VAL A 59 8.08 19.77 11.01
C VAL A 59 9.25 20.11 11.95
N PHE A 60 10.28 20.77 11.42
CA PHE A 60 11.22 21.55 12.22
C PHE A 60 10.66 22.96 12.45
N ARG A 61 10.51 23.33 13.72
CA ARG A 61 10.18 24.68 14.18
C ARG A 61 11.23 25.11 15.20
N ASP A 62 11.84 26.27 15.01
CA ASP A 62 12.70 26.89 16.02
C ASP A 62 11.93 27.14 17.32
N ASP A 63 12.58 26.96 18.47
CA ASP A 63 11.95 26.95 19.79
C ASP A 63 12.79 27.73 20.81
N GLU A 64 12.15 28.59 21.61
CA GLU A 64 12.83 29.57 22.48
C GLU A 64 13.68 28.95 23.61
N ALA A 65 13.63 27.62 23.75
CA ALA A 65 14.50 26.83 24.62
C ALA A 65 15.96 26.72 24.11
N LEU A 66 16.26 27.14 22.88
CA LEU A 66 17.63 27.25 22.36
C LEU A 66 18.40 28.38 23.05
N LYS A 67 19.00 28.02 24.20
CA LYS A 67 19.63 28.92 25.17
C LYS A 67 20.64 29.88 24.55
N ARG A 68 20.63 31.13 25.04
CA ARG A 68 21.69 32.13 24.83
C ARG A 68 23.09 31.50 25.01
N GLY A 69 23.80 31.38 23.91
CA GLY A 69 25.12 30.75 23.80
C GLY A 69 25.40 30.47 22.33
N GLU A 70 26.67 30.45 21.95
CA GLU A 70 27.07 30.28 20.54
C GLU A 70 26.91 28.80 20.08
N TYR A 71 27.20 28.52 18.80
CA TYR A 71 26.97 27.24 18.07
C TYR A 71 25.56 26.96 17.49
N ILE A 72 24.54 27.77 17.78
CA ILE A 72 23.15 27.52 17.28
C ILE A 72 23.05 27.48 15.74
N SER A 73 23.81 28.31 15.02
CA SER A 73 23.69 28.47 13.56
C SER A 73 23.92 27.17 12.77
N GLN A 74 24.93 26.37 13.11
CA GLN A 74 25.23 25.14 12.36
C GLN A 74 24.10 24.10 12.47
N ALA A 75 23.45 23.99 13.62
CA ALA A 75 22.32 23.06 13.80
C ALA A 75 21.08 23.49 13.01
N LEU A 76 20.85 24.81 12.91
CA LEU A 76 19.69 25.40 12.23
C LEU A 76 19.87 25.41 10.70
N LEU A 77 21.06 25.78 10.20
CA LEU A 77 21.44 25.60 8.79
C LEU A 77 21.33 24.13 8.39
N LYS A 78 21.85 23.21 9.21
CA LYS A 78 21.71 21.76 8.96
C LYS A 78 20.24 21.31 8.93
N ALA A 79 19.35 21.89 9.73
CA ALA A 79 17.93 21.56 9.67
C ALA A 79 17.27 22.00 8.34
N ILE A 80 17.70 23.13 7.74
CA ILE A 80 17.29 23.54 6.39
C ILE A 80 17.79 22.50 5.36
N GLN A 81 19.06 22.11 5.44
CA GLN A 81 19.68 21.12 4.55
C GLN A 81 19.08 19.70 4.66
N GLU A 82 18.56 19.36 5.84
CA GLU A 82 17.87 18.09 6.13
C GLU A 82 16.33 18.17 5.93
N SER A 83 15.81 19.21 5.24
CA SER A 83 14.37 19.41 4.96
C SER A 83 14.01 19.30 3.46
N GLN A 84 12.77 18.90 3.14
CA GLN A 84 12.25 18.90 1.76
C GLN A 84 11.60 20.22 1.35
N TYR A 85 10.90 20.87 2.28
CA TYR A 85 10.18 22.13 2.07
C TYR A 85 10.62 23.16 3.11
N ALA A 86 10.62 24.44 2.76
CA ALA A 86 10.63 25.53 3.73
C ALA A 86 9.38 26.40 3.55
N ILE A 87 8.58 26.53 4.61
CA ILE A 87 7.54 27.55 4.69
C ILE A 87 8.17 28.81 5.27
N VAL A 88 8.05 29.93 4.54
CA VAL A 88 8.61 31.23 4.95
C VAL A 88 7.45 32.17 5.23
N ILE A 89 7.30 32.57 6.50
CA ILE A 89 6.17 33.38 6.99
C ILE A 89 6.64 34.84 7.10
N PHE A 90 6.44 35.59 6.01
CA PHE A 90 6.76 37.00 5.94
C PHE A 90 5.74 37.83 6.72
N SER A 91 6.15 38.35 7.87
CA SER A 91 5.41 39.32 8.67
C SER A 91 6.10 40.69 8.64
N ALA A 92 5.41 41.75 9.10
CA ALA A 92 5.87 43.13 8.96
C ALA A 92 7.26 43.38 9.59
N ASN A 93 7.61 42.68 10.68
CA ASN A 93 8.91 42.80 11.34
C ASN A 93 9.96 41.76 10.90
N TYR A 94 9.66 40.91 9.90
CA TYR A 94 10.53 39.77 9.51
C TYR A 94 11.98 40.20 9.25
N ALA A 95 12.16 41.28 8.49
CA ALA A 95 13.48 41.79 8.15
C ALA A 95 14.24 42.40 9.34
N LEU A 96 13.62 42.67 10.51
CA LEU A 96 14.36 43.14 11.70
C LEU A 96 15.31 42.05 12.27
N SER A 97 15.13 40.79 11.88
CA SER A 97 15.94 39.66 12.38
C SER A 97 17.07 39.30 11.43
N LYS A 98 18.34 39.55 11.84
CA LYS A 98 19.52 39.01 11.14
C LYS A 98 19.43 37.47 10.99
N TRP A 99 18.83 36.76 11.95
CA TRP A 99 18.62 35.31 11.86
C TRP A 99 17.64 34.91 10.76
N CYS A 100 16.45 35.53 10.68
CA CYS A 100 15.45 35.19 9.67
C CYS A 100 15.91 35.58 8.24
N LEU A 101 16.78 36.59 8.12
CA LEU A 101 17.43 36.96 6.85
C LEU A 101 18.56 35.98 6.46
N MET A 102 19.33 35.46 7.43
CA MET A 102 20.32 34.41 7.18
C MET A 102 19.68 33.05 6.84
N GLU A 103 18.60 32.68 7.54
CA GLU A 103 17.77 31.51 7.20
C GLU A 103 17.28 31.59 5.76
N LEU A 104 16.71 32.73 5.37
CA LEU A 104 16.17 32.91 4.03
C LEU A 104 17.24 32.82 2.94
N ALA A 105 18.46 33.29 3.21
CA ALA A 105 19.56 33.17 2.27
C ALA A 105 19.96 31.69 2.04
N GLU A 106 20.10 30.89 3.09
CA GLU A 106 20.36 29.44 2.98
C GLU A 106 19.19 28.73 2.29
N ILE A 107 17.94 29.01 2.69
CA ILE A 107 16.72 28.42 2.09
C ILE A 107 16.69 28.66 0.57
N VAL A 108 16.98 29.88 0.12
CA VAL A 108 17.03 30.24 -1.30
C VAL A 108 18.22 29.57 -2.01
N GLU A 109 19.39 29.46 -1.37
CA GLU A 109 20.54 28.75 -1.97
C GLU A 109 20.26 27.24 -2.19
N TRP A 110 19.39 26.61 -1.37
CA TRP A 110 18.98 25.21 -1.54
C TRP A 110 17.77 25.02 -2.48
N GLU A 111 16.94 26.04 -2.66
CA GLU A 111 15.95 26.14 -3.74
C GLU A 111 16.64 26.20 -5.10
N GLU A 112 17.66 27.06 -5.27
CA GLU A 112 18.41 27.19 -6.52
C GLU A 112 19.16 25.91 -6.91
N LYS A 113 19.60 25.12 -5.91
CA LYS A 113 20.17 23.77 -6.09
C LYS A 113 19.12 22.69 -6.39
N LYS A 114 17.82 23.04 -6.42
CA LYS A 114 16.66 22.16 -6.58
C LYS A 114 16.58 21.03 -5.54
N ARG A 115 17.02 21.32 -4.32
CA ARG A 115 17.05 20.37 -3.19
C ARG A 115 15.95 20.61 -2.16
N LEU A 116 15.35 21.80 -2.16
CA LEU A 116 14.32 22.24 -1.24
C LEU A 116 13.25 23.04 -2.00
N ILE A 117 11.98 22.95 -1.61
CA ILE A 117 10.87 23.71 -2.20
C ILE A 117 10.43 24.82 -1.24
N VAL A 118 10.40 26.07 -1.71
CA VAL A 118 10.00 27.23 -0.91
C VAL A 118 8.51 27.53 -1.06
N LEU A 119 7.83 27.73 0.07
CA LEU A 119 6.41 28.01 0.18
C LEU A 119 6.21 29.31 0.97
N PRO A 120 6.11 30.48 0.31
CA PRO A 120 5.96 31.75 1.02
C PRO A 120 4.52 31.97 1.50
N ILE A 121 4.41 32.57 2.68
CA ILE A 121 3.16 33.05 3.27
C ILE A 121 3.36 34.53 3.62
N PHE A 122 2.50 35.39 3.09
CA PHE A 122 2.54 36.84 3.28
C PHE A 122 1.51 37.21 4.36
N TYR A 123 1.97 37.28 5.62
CA TYR A 123 1.15 37.48 6.81
C TYR A 123 1.01 38.97 7.13
N HIS A 124 -0.14 39.54 6.76
CA HIS A 124 -0.45 40.99 6.83
C HIS A 124 0.61 41.89 6.20
N VAL A 125 1.23 41.44 5.11
CA VAL A 125 2.27 42.14 4.33
C VAL A 125 1.99 41.96 2.84
N ASP A 126 2.22 42.99 2.02
CA ASP A 126 2.14 42.87 0.56
C ASP A 126 3.43 42.20 0.00
N PRO A 127 3.35 41.21 -0.90
CA PRO A 127 4.53 40.57 -1.49
C PRO A 127 5.47 41.55 -2.20
N SER A 128 4.96 42.67 -2.72
CA SER A 128 5.78 43.69 -3.35
C SER A 128 6.70 44.40 -2.36
N ASP A 129 6.29 44.60 -1.09
CA ASP A 129 7.18 45.09 -0.04
C ASP A 129 8.29 44.09 0.29
N VAL A 130 7.96 42.79 0.36
CA VAL A 130 8.98 41.72 0.52
C VAL A 130 9.95 41.70 -0.66
N ARG A 131 9.42 41.72 -1.89
CA ARG A 131 10.19 41.55 -3.14
C ARG A 131 11.06 42.75 -3.49
N ASN A 132 10.57 43.96 -3.22
CA ASN A 132 11.24 45.23 -3.53
C ASN A 132 11.98 45.81 -2.32
N GLN A 133 11.81 45.22 -1.12
CA GLN A 133 12.29 45.72 0.17
C GLN A 133 11.79 47.15 0.47
N SER A 134 10.50 47.40 0.25
CA SER A 134 9.80 48.64 0.61
C SER A 134 9.03 48.52 1.94
N GLY A 135 8.35 49.59 2.37
CA GLY A 135 7.64 49.61 3.66
C GLY A 135 8.57 49.34 4.85
N SER A 136 8.11 48.52 5.80
CA SER A 136 8.89 48.13 6.98
C SER A 136 10.18 47.37 6.64
N PHE A 137 10.28 46.74 5.47
CA PHE A 137 11.50 46.07 5.01
C PHE A 137 12.59 47.10 4.67
N ALA A 138 12.24 48.27 4.11
CA ALA A 138 13.18 49.36 3.88
C ALA A 138 13.76 49.91 5.20
N GLU A 139 12.90 50.10 6.20
CA GLU A 139 13.29 50.57 7.53
C GLU A 139 14.23 49.58 8.21
N ALA A 140 13.95 48.27 8.11
CA ALA A 140 14.79 47.20 8.62
C ALA A 140 16.20 47.18 7.99
N PHE A 141 16.30 47.29 6.66
CA PHE A 141 17.61 47.39 6.01
C PHE A 141 18.35 48.69 6.37
N THR A 142 17.62 49.80 6.52
CA THR A 142 18.17 51.08 6.99
C THR A 142 18.71 51.01 8.43
N ALA A 143 18.29 50.02 9.23
CA ALA A 143 18.87 49.71 10.53
C ALA A 143 20.10 48.79 10.40
N HIS A 144 20.02 47.70 9.62
CA HIS A 144 21.14 46.77 9.42
C HIS A 144 22.37 47.43 8.77
N GLU A 145 22.17 48.33 7.80
CA GLU A 145 23.24 49.10 7.15
C GLU A 145 23.96 50.09 8.10
N LYS A 146 23.49 50.24 9.34
CA LYS A 146 24.11 51.04 10.40
C LYS A 146 24.77 50.19 11.50
N ASP A 147 24.62 48.86 11.48
CA ASP A 147 25.33 47.98 12.43
C ASP A 147 26.74 47.66 11.87
N PRO A 148 27.82 48.08 12.55
CA PRO A 148 29.20 47.78 12.12
C PRO A 148 29.57 46.27 12.17
N LYS A 149 28.64 45.39 12.55
CA LYS A 149 28.77 43.92 12.50
C LYS A 149 28.07 43.29 11.29
N ILE A 150 27.65 44.09 10.32
CA ILE A 150 26.96 43.63 9.10
C ILE A 150 27.71 44.20 7.89
N ASP A 151 28.39 43.32 7.15
CA ASP A 151 29.02 43.70 5.90
C ASP A 151 27.96 44.02 4.83
N LYS A 152 28.27 44.96 3.92
CA LYS A 152 27.38 45.25 2.80
C LYS A 152 27.02 43.99 1.98
N LYS A 153 27.98 43.05 1.86
CA LYS A 153 27.78 41.75 1.20
C LYS A 153 26.65 40.93 1.85
N ASP A 154 26.52 40.94 3.18
CA ASP A 154 25.41 40.30 3.89
C ASP A 154 24.08 40.95 3.48
N THR A 155 24.01 42.30 3.50
CA THR A 155 22.78 43.03 3.14
C THR A 155 22.37 42.81 1.68
N ASP A 156 23.32 42.78 0.75
CA ASP A 156 23.07 42.52 -0.67
C ASP A 156 22.61 41.05 -0.87
N MET A 157 23.14 40.09 -0.12
CA MET A 157 22.69 38.69 -0.11
C MET A 157 21.25 38.56 0.40
N TRP A 158 20.92 39.20 1.52
CA TRP A 158 19.57 39.15 2.11
C TRP A 158 18.51 39.82 1.23
N LYS A 159 18.82 40.96 0.61
CA LYS A 159 17.95 41.61 -0.40
C LYS A 159 17.70 40.69 -1.59
N ASN A 160 18.73 39.99 -2.07
CA ASN A 160 18.57 39.00 -3.14
C ASN A 160 17.67 37.83 -2.73
N ALA A 161 17.81 37.31 -1.51
CA ALA A 161 16.98 36.21 -1.00
C ALA A 161 15.50 36.63 -0.84
N LEU A 162 15.23 37.79 -0.25
CA LEU A 162 13.89 38.38 -0.17
C LEU A 162 13.27 38.63 -1.54
N ARG A 163 14.05 39.16 -2.50
CA ARG A 163 13.59 39.38 -3.87
C ARG A 163 13.23 38.08 -4.59
N LYS A 164 13.98 36.99 -4.38
CA LYS A 164 13.65 35.66 -4.95
C LYS A 164 12.41 35.07 -4.28
N ALA A 165 12.40 34.93 -2.96
CA ALA A 165 11.28 34.33 -2.23
C ALA A 165 9.97 35.13 -2.35
N GLY A 166 10.03 36.47 -2.32
CA GLY A 166 8.90 37.37 -2.60
C GLY A 166 8.44 37.42 -4.07
N SER A 167 9.13 36.72 -4.98
CA SER A 167 8.69 36.50 -6.36
C SER A 167 8.02 35.14 -6.58
N ILE A 168 8.04 34.24 -5.58
CA ILE A 168 7.37 32.95 -5.64
C ILE A 168 5.89 33.13 -5.28
N ALA A 169 4.99 32.48 -6.02
CA ALA A 169 3.56 32.50 -5.73
C ALA A 169 3.28 31.78 -4.39
N GLY A 170 2.51 32.43 -3.51
CA GLY A 170 2.23 31.96 -2.16
C GLY A 170 0.87 32.39 -1.63
N TRP A 171 0.65 32.20 -0.34
CA TRP A 171 -0.61 32.51 0.32
C TRP A 171 -0.58 33.91 0.94
N HIS A 172 -1.64 34.68 0.74
CA HIS A 172 -1.79 36.05 1.23
C HIS A 172 -2.79 36.07 2.39
N ILE A 173 -2.39 36.64 3.53
CA ILE A 173 -3.23 36.74 4.73
C ILE A 173 -3.44 38.22 5.01
N HIS A 174 -4.43 38.81 4.34
CA HIS A 174 -4.91 40.16 4.60
C HIS A 174 -6.21 40.10 5.42
N ASP A 175 -7.33 39.77 4.77
CA ASP A 175 -8.67 39.67 5.38
C ASP A 175 -9.26 38.24 5.37
N GLY A 176 -8.43 37.23 5.05
CA GLY A 176 -8.84 35.83 4.94
C GLY A 176 -8.75 35.04 6.25
N TYR A 177 -9.56 33.99 6.39
CA TYR A 177 -9.51 33.10 7.56
C TYR A 177 -8.21 32.27 7.59
N GLU A 178 -7.33 32.55 8.56
CA GLU A 178 -6.07 31.81 8.79
C GLU A 178 -6.25 30.28 8.73
N SER A 179 -7.30 29.78 9.37
CA SER A 179 -7.61 28.34 9.46
C SER A 179 -7.82 27.67 8.10
N THR A 180 -8.40 28.37 7.11
CA THR A 180 -8.59 27.85 5.75
C THR A 180 -7.24 27.72 5.04
N ILE A 181 -6.38 28.74 5.16
CA ILE A 181 -5.04 28.77 4.55
C ILE A 181 -4.13 27.71 5.20
N ILE A 182 -4.21 27.53 6.52
CA ILE A 182 -3.50 26.45 7.23
C ILE A 182 -3.93 25.07 6.72
N GLN A 183 -5.24 24.82 6.60
CA GLN A 183 -5.76 23.54 6.11
C GLN A 183 -5.39 23.25 4.65
N GLU A 184 -5.35 24.29 3.81
CA GLU A 184 -4.94 24.20 2.41
C GLU A 184 -3.46 23.82 2.29
N ILE A 185 -2.58 24.56 2.99
CA ILE A 185 -1.13 24.34 3.00
C ILE A 185 -0.79 22.96 3.55
N SER A 186 -1.35 22.58 4.71
CA SER A 186 -1.10 21.28 5.33
C SER A 186 -1.72 20.12 4.52
N GLY A 187 -2.86 20.34 3.88
CA GLY A 187 -3.50 19.37 2.97
C GLY A 187 -2.70 19.16 1.69
N ARG A 188 -2.15 20.25 1.12
CA ARG A 188 -1.23 20.18 -0.03
C ARG A 188 0.03 19.41 0.32
N LEU A 189 0.71 19.77 1.41
CA LEU A 189 1.93 19.10 1.85
C LEU A 189 1.70 17.62 2.16
N SER A 190 0.61 17.27 2.85
CA SER A 190 0.25 15.88 3.13
C SER A 190 0.08 15.06 1.84
N ARG A 191 -0.60 15.59 0.81
CA ARG A 191 -0.70 14.93 -0.51
C ARG A 191 0.65 14.81 -1.21
N GLU A 192 1.44 15.88 -1.28
CA GLU A 192 2.74 15.87 -1.96
C GLU A 192 3.76 14.93 -1.29
N LEU A 193 3.72 14.79 0.04
CA LEU A 193 4.58 13.87 0.78
C LEU A 193 4.10 12.42 0.63
N ASN A 194 2.80 12.14 0.84
CA ASN A 194 2.25 10.79 0.73
C ASN A 194 2.37 10.20 -0.70
N SER A 195 2.21 11.03 -1.74
CA SER A 195 2.39 10.59 -3.14
C SER A 195 3.82 10.14 -3.48
N LYS A 196 4.84 10.60 -2.73
CA LYS A 196 6.22 10.11 -2.85
C LYS A 196 6.39 8.71 -2.24
N PHE A 197 5.65 8.38 -1.18
CA PHE A 197 5.64 7.04 -0.57
C PHE A 197 4.83 6.02 -1.39
N SER A 198 3.73 6.45 -2.02
CA SER A 198 2.89 5.63 -2.92
C SER A 198 3.57 5.24 -4.25
N ARG A 199 4.80 5.74 -4.52
CA ARG A 199 5.69 5.13 -5.53
C ARG A 199 6.28 3.81 -5.05
N HIS A 200 5.40 2.85 -4.76
CA HIS A 200 5.73 1.45 -4.88
C HIS A 200 6.23 1.14 -6.30
N ASP A 201 7.06 0.10 -6.39
CA ASP A 201 7.84 -0.28 -7.57
C ASP A 201 6.94 -1.01 -8.59
N TYR A 202 5.90 -0.32 -9.06
CA TYR A 202 4.83 -0.88 -9.89
C TYR A 202 5.32 -1.39 -11.25
N ASP A 203 6.45 -0.87 -11.73
CA ASP A 203 7.20 -1.36 -12.89
C ASP A 203 7.64 -2.84 -12.74
N LYS A 204 7.63 -3.39 -11.51
CA LYS A 204 7.91 -4.81 -11.22
C LYS A 204 6.65 -5.69 -11.14
N LEU A 205 5.45 -5.12 -11.27
CA LEU A 205 4.19 -5.89 -11.22
C LEU A 205 3.75 -6.35 -12.61
N VAL A 206 4.16 -7.58 -12.93
CA VAL A 206 3.88 -8.22 -14.21
C VAL A 206 2.38 -8.31 -14.51
N ALA A 207 2.00 -7.81 -15.67
CA ALA A 207 0.68 -7.98 -16.30
C ALA A 207 -0.52 -7.37 -15.55
N ILE A 208 -0.28 -6.39 -14.68
CA ILE A 208 -1.38 -5.79 -13.92
C ILE A 208 -2.18 -4.74 -14.72
N ASP A 209 -1.60 -4.12 -15.74
CA ASP A 209 -2.21 -2.93 -16.38
C ASP A 209 -3.55 -3.23 -17.06
N SER A 210 -3.71 -4.35 -17.76
CA SER A 210 -5.00 -4.74 -18.34
C SER A 210 -6.07 -5.12 -17.29
N HIS A 211 -5.66 -5.49 -16.07
CA HIS A 211 -6.58 -5.60 -14.94
C HIS A 211 -6.93 -4.22 -14.38
N VAL A 212 -5.98 -3.28 -14.35
CA VAL A 212 -6.19 -1.89 -13.89
C VAL A 212 -7.08 -1.11 -14.85
N ASP A 213 -6.81 -1.11 -16.15
CA ASP A 213 -7.61 -0.42 -17.16
C ASP A 213 -9.08 -0.85 -17.08
N LYS A 214 -9.33 -2.16 -16.91
CA LYS A 214 -10.66 -2.73 -16.75
C LYS A 214 -11.31 -2.41 -15.40
N MET A 215 -10.52 -2.21 -14.34
CA MET A 215 -11.03 -1.69 -13.08
C MET A 215 -11.38 -0.21 -13.18
N MET A 216 -10.61 0.60 -13.91
CA MET A 216 -10.93 2.01 -14.18
C MET A 216 -12.18 2.16 -15.06
N GLU A 217 -12.37 1.29 -16.05
CA GLU A 217 -13.61 1.16 -16.84
C GLU A 217 -14.83 0.90 -15.93
N LEU A 218 -14.73 -0.06 -15.00
CA LEU A 218 -15.82 -0.39 -14.08
C LEU A 218 -16.08 0.69 -13.03
N LEU A 219 -15.03 1.41 -12.61
CA LEU A 219 -15.12 2.53 -11.67
C LEU A 219 -15.76 3.77 -12.31
N ASP A 220 -15.50 4.07 -13.59
CA ASP A 220 -16.17 5.14 -14.35
C ASP A 220 -16.12 6.49 -13.61
N MET A 221 -14.91 7.06 -13.53
CA MET A 221 -14.59 8.17 -12.63
C MET A 221 -15.35 9.48 -12.91
N GLU A 222 -15.94 9.60 -14.11
CA GLU A 222 -16.67 10.78 -14.58
C GLU A 222 -18.17 10.75 -14.24
N SER A 223 -18.70 9.61 -13.78
CA SER A 223 -20.06 9.50 -13.26
C SER A 223 -20.17 10.02 -11.81
N ASP A 224 -21.22 10.79 -11.51
CA ASP A 224 -21.54 11.20 -10.13
C ASP A 224 -22.45 10.21 -9.37
N ASP A 225 -22.67 8.99 -9.89
CA ASP A 225 -23.31 7.92 -9.12
C ASP A 225 -22.44 7.45 -7.93
N VAL A 226 -23.05 6.76 -6.96
CA VAL A 226 -22.31 6.01 -5.93
C VAL A 226 -22.16 4.57 -6.39
N ARG A 227 -20.91 4.20 -6.73
CA ARG A 227 -20.60 2.92 -7.36
C ARG A 227 -19.85 1.98 -6.43
N PHE A 228 -20.41 0.79 -6.23
CA PHE A 228 -19.74 -0.34 -5.60
C PHE A 228 -19.21 -1.28 -6.70
N VAL A 229 -17.94 -1.69 -6.60
CA VAL A 229 -17.27 -2.60 -7.54
C VAL A 229 -16.66 -3.79 -6.79
N GLY A 230 -17.06 -5.00 -7.13
CA GLY A 230 -16.68 -6.24 -6.43
C GLY A 230 -15.59 -7.03 -7.15
N ILE A 231 -14.38 -7.09 -6.59
CA ILE A 231 -13.26 -7.89 -7.11
C ILE A 231 -13.32 -9.28 -6.49
N HIS A 232 -13.48 -10.33 -7.29
CA HIS A 232 -13.60 -11.71 -6.80
C HIS A 232 -12.76 -12.74 -7.57
N GLY A 233 -12.67 -13.96 -7.04
CA GLY A 233 -11.82 -15.04 -7.56
C GLY A 233 -11.13 -15.82 -6.44
N MET A 234 -10.32 -16.81 -6.83
CA MET A 234 -9.67 -17.78 -5.93
C MET A 234 -8.76 -17.12 -4.86
N GLY A 235 -8.43 -17.87 -3.80
CA GLY A 235 -7.33 -17.49 -2.89
C GLY A 235 -6.01 -17.35 -3.64
N GLY A 236 -5.17 -16.37 -3.27
CA GLY A 236 -3.86 -16.16 -3.90
C GLY A 236 -3.82 -15.55 -5.31
N VAL A 237 -4.98 -15.29 -5.94
CA VAL A 237 -5.07 -14.81 -7.34
C VAL A 237 -4.71 -13.32 -7.56
N GLY A 238 -4.35 -12.58 -6.50
CA GLY A 238 -3.88 -11.19 -6.60
C GLY A 238 -4.92 -10.08 -6.43
N LYS A 239 -6.15 -10.39 -6.00
CA LYS A 239 -7.25 -9.40 -5.79
C LYS A 239 -6.85 -8.20 -4.93
N THR A 240 -6.23 -8.47 -3.77
CA THR A 240 -5.76 -7.46 -2.81
C THR A 240 -4.76 -6.52 -3.48
N THR A 241 -3.75 -7.08 -4.15
CA THR A 241 -2.76 -6.31 -4.93
C THR A 241 -3.37 -5.49 -6.05
N LEU A 242 -4.41 -5.97 -6.75
CA LEU A 242 -5.13 -5.15 -7.72
C LEU A 242 -5.87 -3.98 -7.04
N ALA A 243 -6.49 -4.20 -5.88
CA ALA A 243 -7.18 -3.16 -5.13
C ALA A 243 -6.21 -2.12 -4.51
N GLU A 244 -5.05 -2.56 -4.04
CA GLU A 244 -3.95 -1.71 -3.54
C GLU A 244 -3.43 -0.78 -4.65
N ILE A 245 -3.14 -1.30 -5.86
CA ILE A 245 -2.68 -0.50 -7.00
C ILE A 245 -3.72 0.54 -7.42
N ILE A 246 -4.99 0.15 -7.43
CA ILE A 246 -6.09 1.06 -7.75
C ILE A 246 -6.25 2.12 -6.65
N TYR A 247 -6.11 1.76 -5.37
CA TYR A 247 -6.09 2.71 -4.27
C TYR A 247 -4.98 3.73 -4.43
N ASP A 248 -3.75 3.29 -4.70
CA ASP A 248 -2.60 4.18 -4.89
C ASP A 248 -2.78 5.11 -6.11
N ARG A 249 -3.25 4.58 -7.25
CA ARG A 249 -3.51 5.37 -8.45
C ARG A 249 -4.67 6.38 -8.30
N VAL A 250 -5.61 6.18 -7.37
CA VAL A 250 -6.87 6.95 -7.28
C VAL A 250 -7.05 7.75 -5.98
N SER A 251 -6.50 7.31 -4.84
CA SER A 251 -6.63 7.99 -3.54
C SER A 251 -6.04 9.39 -3.49
N SER A 252 -5.11 9.70 -4.39
CA SER A 252 -4.51 11.02 -4.57
C SER A 252 -5.27 11.95 -5.53
N ASP A 253 -6.38 11.49 -6.14
CA ASP A 253 -7.23 12.31 -7.01
C ASP A 253 -7.97 13.37 -6.17
N CYS A 254 -7.72 14.65 -6.48
CA CYS A 254 -8.30 15.81 -5.81
C CYS A 254 -9.83 15.87 -5.84
N ARG A 255 -10.53 15.01 -6.60
CA ARG A 255 -11.98 14.87 -6.59
C ARG A 255 -12.53 14.20 -5.32
N PHE A 256 -11.70 13.51 -4.53
CA PHE A 256 -12.15 12.89 -3.28
C PHE A 256 -11.83 13.76 -2.06
N GLU A 257 -12.82 13.90 -1.17
CA GLU A 257 -12.68 14.60 0.10
C GLU A 257 -11.98 13.76 1.19
N GLY A 258 -11.85 12.46 0.94
CA GLY A 258 -11.15 11.51 1.80
C GLY A 258 -11.18 10.10 1.23
N SER A 259 -10.17 9.30 1.58
CA SER A 259 -10.02 7.93 1.12
C SER A 259 -9.56 7.02 2.26
N SER A 260 -9.86 5.72 2.16
CA SER A 260 -9.40 4.72 3.14
C SER A 260 -9.38 3.32 2.54
N ILE A 261 -8.39 2.52 2.94
CA ILE A 261 -8.28 1.10 2.65
C ILE A 261 -8.29 0.32 3.96
N ILE A 262 -9.32 -0.52 4.14
CA ILE A 262 -9.44 -1.41 5.30
C ILE A 262 -8.93 -2.79 4.88
N SER A 263 -7.74 -3.14 5.36
CA SER A 263 -7.07 -4.38 4.99
C SER A 263 -7.60 -5.61 5.75
N CYS A 264 -7.68 -6.77 5.08
CA CYS A 264 -7.96 -8.06 5.73
C CYS A 264 -9.23 -8.11 6.63
N VAL A 265 -10.33 -7.49 6.20
CA VAL A 265 -11.59 -7.32 6.97
C VAL A 265 -12.02 -8.60 7.69
N ARG A 266 -12.01 -9.77 7.02
CA ARG A 266 -12.29 -11.08 7.64
C ARG A 266 -11.53 -11.36 8.93
N LYS A 267 -10.22 -11.08 8.98
CA LYS A 267 -9.39 -11.34 10.16
C LYS A 267 -9.72 -10.39 11.31
N ASN A 268 -10.15 -9.18 10.96
CA ASN A 268 -10.31 -8.04 11.88
C ASN A 268 -11.80 -7.75 12.16
N SER A 269 -12.68 -8.76 12.11
CA SER A 269 -14.14 -8.61 12.29
C SER A 269 -14.82 -9.76 13.04
N ALA A 270 -14.04 -10.60 13.74
CA ALA A 270 -14.55 -11.78 14.45
C ALA A 270 -15.56 -11.41 15.55
N THR A 271 -15.34 -10.31 16.26
CA THR A 271 -16.19 -9.81 17.35
C THR A 271 -16.92 -8.52 16.98
N ALA A 272 -17.91 -8.17 17.80
CA ALA A 272 -18.60 -6.88 17.74
C ALA A 272 -17.69 -5.67 18.04
N CYS A 273 -16.57 -5.89 18.75
CA CYS A 273 -15.58 -4.86 19.10
C CYS A 273 -14.64 -4.58 17.92
N ASP A 274 -14.22 -5.63 17.19
CA ASP A 274 -13.33 -5.49 16.04
C ASP A 274 -14.04 -4.71 14.91
N LEU A 275 -15.33 -4.98 14.67
CA LEU A 275 -16.14 -4.19 13.73
C LEU A 275 -16.19 -2.71 14.10
N SER A 276 -16.35 -2.33 15.38
CA SER A 276 -16.26 -0.92 15.79
C SER A 276 -14.85 -0.34 15.64
N SER A 277 -13.80 -1.15 15.72
CA SER A 277 -12.42 -0.73 15.46
C SER A 277 -12.22 -0.43 13.97
N LEU A 278 -12.70 -1.29 13.06
CA LEU A 278 -12.66 -1.03 11.62
C LEU A 278 -13.49 0.21 11.21
N GLN A 279 -14.62 0.44 11.88
CA GLN A 279 -15.40 1.67 11.67
C GLN A 279 -14.69 2.91 12.22
N LYS A 280 -13.98 2.83 13.36
CA LYS A 280 -13.11 3.91 13.84
C LYS A 280 -12.00 4.19 12.83
N GLU A 281 -11.34 3.15 12.31
CA GLU A 281 -10.27 3.26 11.31
C GLU A 281 -10.79 3.97 10.05
N LEU A 282 -11.86 3.44 9.44
CA LEU A 282 -12.52 4.03 8.27
C LEU A 282 -12.88 5.51 8.47
N LEU A 283 -13.57 5.83 9.57
CA LEU A 283 -13.96 7.20 9.88
C LEU A 283 -12.77 8.12 10.13
N SER A 284 -11.79 7.68 10.92
CA SER A 284 -10.65 8.53 11.31
C SER A 284 -9.75 8.84 10.12
N THR A 285 -9.52 7.86 9.23
CA THR A 285 -8.70 8.04 8.01
C THR A 285 -9.37 8.99 7.02
N ILE A 286 -10.68 8.82 6.74
CA ILE A 286 -11.40 9.68 5.78
C ILE A 286 -11.60 11.10 6.33
N MET A 287 -11.81 11.27 7.65
CA MET A 287 -12.02 12.59 8.26
C MET A 287 -10.73 13.33 8.65
N GLN A 288 -9.60 12.64 8.75
CA GLN A 288 -8.34 13.17 9.33
C GLN A 288 -8.53 13.71 10.77
N GLU A 289 -9.40 13.04 11.54
CA GLU A 289 -9.76 13.37 12.93
C GLU A 289 -9.69 12.09 13.80
N GLU A 290 -9.33 12.20 15.08
CA GLU A 290 -9.58 11.08 15.99
C GLU A 290 -11.08 10.97 16.30
N ILE A 291 -11.66 9.81 15.98
CA ILE A 291 -13.08 9.54 16.19
C ILE A 291 -13.23 8.37 17.16
N HIS A 292 -14.12 8.52 18.14
CA HIS A 292 -14.48 7.44 19.07
C HIS A 292 -15.79 6.77 18.62
N VAL A 293 -15.75 5.46 18.46
CA VAL A 293 -16.92 4.60 18.17
C VAL A 293 -17.06 3.65 19.37
N TYR A 294 -18.14 3.78 20.14
CA TYR A 294 -18.32 2.99 21.38
C TYR A 294 -18.86 1.58 21.11
N ASN A 295 -19.56 1.37 19.99
CA ASN A 295 -20.02 0.06 19.51
C ASN A 295 -20.39 0.13 18.02
N HIS A 296 -20.51 -1.02 17.35
CA HIS A 296 -20.64 -1.03 15.89
C HIS A 296 -21.98 -0.51 15.34
N HIS A 297 -23.08 -0.57 16.11
CA HIS A 297 -24.37 0.02 15.70
C HIS A 297 -24.29 1.54 15.67
N GLN A 298 -23.59 2.15 16.63
CA GLN A 298 -23.30 3.58 16.63
C GLN A 298 -22.39 3.95 15.45
N GLY A 299 -21.36 3.14 15.17
CA GLY A 299 -20.44 3.37 14.06
C GLY A 299 -21.13 3.38 12.69
N ILE A 300 -22.12 2.49 12.45
CA ILE A 300 -23.00 2.53 11.27
C ILE A 300 -23.64 3.92 11.13
N GLY A 301 -24.33 4.40 12.17
CA GLY A 301 -24.98 5.71 12.16
C GLY A 301 -24.01 6.89 12.00
N MET A 302 -22.76 6.75 12.46
CA MET A 302 -21.71 7.74 12.28
C MET A 302 -21.14 7.75 10.85
N ILE A 303 -20.95 6.59 10.22
CA ILE A 303 -20.57 6.45 8.81
C ILE A 303 -21.63 7.09 7.92
N MET A 304 -22.90 6.68 8.09
CA MET A 304 -24.03 7.29 7.37
C MET A 304 -24.03 8.81 7.53
N LYS A 305 -24.05 9.33 8.77
CA LYS A 305 -24.19 10.76 9.03
C LYS A 305 -22.99 11.60 8.55
N ARG A 306 -21.76 11.09 8.60
CA ARG A 306 -20.56 11.84 8.19
C ARG A 306 -20.23 11.72 6.70
N LEU A 307 -20.55 10.61 6.04
CA LEU A 307 -20.14 10.35 4.66
C LEU A 307 -21.24 10.56 3.61
N GLN A 308 -22.53 10.62 4.00
CA GLN A 308 -23.68 10.75 3.09
C GLN A 308 -23.59 11.90 2.07
N ASN A 309 -22.90 12.99 2.42
CA ASN A 309 -22.73 14.16 1.55
C ASN A 309 -21.28 14.36 1.08
N LYS A 310 -20.40 13.35 1.24
CA LYS A 310 -18.98 13.44 0.89
C LYS A 310 -18.60 12.52 -0.25
N ARG A 311 -17.80 13.02 -1.21
CA ARG A 311 -17.21 12.20 -2.29
C ARG A 311 -15.99 11.44 -1.75
N VAL A 312 -16.12 10.13 -1.53
CA VAL A 312 -15.10 9.30 -0.88
C VAL A 312 -14.63 8.11 -1.73
N PHE A 313 -13.39 7.67 -1.50
CA PHE A 313 -12.80 6.49 -2.15
C PHE A 313 -12.45 5.41 -1.10
N ILE A 314 -13.16 4.29 -1.10
CA ILE A 314 -13.05 3.25 -0.07
C ILE A 314 -12.65 1.91 -0.69
N VAL A 315 -11.73 1.19 -0.05
CA VAL A 315 -11.40 -0.21 -0.37
C VAL A 315 -11.63 -1.08 0.88
N LEU A 316 -12.44 -2.13 0.75
CA LEU A 316 -12.66 -3.15 1.77
C LEU A 316 -12.04 -4.47 1.28
N ASP A 317 -10.90 -4.87 1.83
CA ASP A 317 -10.17 -6.06 1.38
C ASP A 317 -10.52 -7.34 2.15
N ASN A 318 -10.66 -8.44 1.42
CA ASN A 318 -10.91 -9.80 1.89
C ASN A 318 -12.09 -9.84 2.88
N VAL A 319 -13.24 -9.40 2.37
CA VAL A 319 -14.57 -9.51 2.99
C VAL A 319 -15.16 -10.89 2.69
N ASP A 320 -15.79 -11.53 3.67
CA ASP A 320 -16.39 -12.87 3.56
C ASP A 320 -17.76 -13.05 4.25
N SER A 321 -18.32 -12.01 4.87
CA SER A 321 -19.69 -12.07 5.40
C SER A 321 -20.49 -10.77 5.20
N ASP A 322 -21.81 -10.91 5.04
CA ASP A 322 -22.74 -9.78 4.92
C ASP A 322 -22.62 -8.81 6.10
N LYS A 323 -22.48 -9.33 7.32
CA LYS A 323 -22.27 -8.57 8.57
C LYS A 323 -21.12 -7.57 8.49
N GLN A 324 -20.08 -7.83 7.69
CA GLN A 324 -18.97 -6.89 7.47
C GLN A 324 -19.38 -5.75 6.52
N LEU A 325 -20.12 -6.05 5.46
CA LEU A 325 -20.62 -5.06 4.50
C LEU A 325 -21.70 -4.17 5.13
N THR A 326 -22.67 -4.77 5.81
CA THR A 326 -23.72 -4.04 6.55
C THR A 326 -23.18 -3.23 7.73
N ALA A 327 -21.94 -3.49 8.20
CA ALA A 327 -21.26 -2.67 9.19
C ALA A 327 -20.40 -1.52 8.59
N LEU A 328 -19.83 -1.68 7.39
CA LEU A 328 -18.83 -0.75 6.83
C LEU A 328 -19.32 0.06 5.62
N ALA A 329 -20.18 -0.52 4.78
CA ALA A 329 -20.69 0.08 3.54
C ALA A 329 -22.09 -0.49 3.19
N GLY A 330 -23.04 -0.35 4.10
CA GLY A 330 -24.31 -1.07 4.05
C GLY A 330 -25.28 -0.69 2.92
N ASP A 331 -25.25 0.57 2.46
CA ASP A 331 -26.07 1.06 1.34
C ASP A 331 -25.29 2.15 0.60
N ARG A 332 -25.50 2.28 -0.72
CA ARG A 332 -24.95 3.37 -1.53
C ARG A 332 -25.35 4.76 -0.99
N LYS A 333 -26.52 4.87 -0.34
CA LYS A 333 -27.02 6.09 0.32
C LYS A 333 -26.16 6.58 1.50
N TRP A 334 -25.16 5.80 1.94
CA TRP A 334 -24.23 6.19 3.01
C TRP A 334 -23.13 7.15 2.54
N PHE A 335 -22.99 7.38 1.23
CA PHE A 335 -21.89 8.12 0.62
C PHE A 335 -22.41 9.20 -0.33
N GLY A 336 -21.65 10.28 -0.50
CA GLY A 336 -22.02 11.39 -1.39
C GLY A 336 -21.80 11.08 -2.87
N PRO A 337 -22.38 11.88 -3.79
CA PRO A 337 -22.21 11.73 -5.24
C PRO A 337 -20.74 11.57 -5.68
N GLY A 338 -20.51 10.74 -6.68
CA GLY A 338 -19.19 10.43 -7.21
C GLY A 338 -18.31 9.54 -6.31
N SER A 339 -18.84 9.02 -5.20
CA SER A 339 -18.12 8.10 -4.32
C SER A 339 -17.91 6.71 -4.94
N ARG A 340 -16.80 6.06 -4.57
CA ARG A 340 -16.42 4.74 -5.06
C ARG A 340 -16.07 3.82 -3.90
N VAL A 341 -16.61 2.60 -3.94
CA VAL A 341 -16.31 1.54 -2.95
C VAL A 341 -15.88 0.28 -3.70
N ILE A 342 -14.66 -0.17 -3.47
CA ILE A 342 -14.16 -1.46 -3.95
C ILE A 342 -14.27 -2.48 -2.83
N ILE A 343 -14.82 -3.65 -3.13
CA ILE A 343 -14.91 -4.78 -2.19
C ILE A 343 -14.11 -5.94 -2.79
N THR A 344 -13.10 -6.45 -2.10
CA THR A 344 -12.43 -7.70 -2.50
C THR A 344 -13.00 -8.88 -1.71
N SER A 345 -13.38 -9.95 -2.40
CA SER A 345 -13.92 -11.16 -1.77
C SER A 345 -13.46 -12.43 -2.47
N ARG A 346 -13.60 -13.58 -1.80
CA ARG A 346 -13.53 -14.89 -2.46
C ARG A 346 -14.90 -15.35 -2.98
N ASP A 347 -15.97 -14.77 -2.43
CA ASP A 347 -17.34 -15.17 -2.62
C ASP A 347 -18.06 -14.17 -3.55
N SER A 348 -18.61 -14.68 -4.66
CA SER A 348 -19.40 -13.89 -5.61
C SER A 348 -20.90 -13.87 -5.34
N HIS A 349 -21.40 -14.76 -4.48
CA HIS A 349 -22.77 -14.71 -3.97
C HIS A 349 -22.94 -13.52 -3.03
N LEU A 350 -21.99 -13.34 -2.10
CA LEU A 350 -21.93 -12.22 -1.16
C LEU A 350 -21.99 -10.84 -1.87
N LEU A 351 -21.30 -10.71 -3.01
CA LEU A 351 -21.34 -9.48 -3.82
C LEU A 351 -22.70 -9.28 -4.50
N ARG A 352 -23.37 -10.36 -4.94
CA ARG A 352 -24.71 -10.28 -5.54
C ARG A 352 -25.79 -9.95 -4.51
N THR A 353 -25.74 -10.54 -3.32
CA THR A 353 -26.69 -10.25 -2.24
C THR A 353 -26.57 -8.81 -1.74
N HIS A 354 -25.36 -8.22 -1.77
CA HIS A 354 -25.12 -6.81 -1.43
C HIS A 354 -25.28 -5.83 -2.61
N GLU A 355 -26.10 -6.18 -3.62
CA GLU A 355 -26.41 -5.39 -4.82
C GLU A 355 -25.19 -4.77 -5.56
N VAL A 356 -24.04 -5.46 -5.55
CA VAL A 356 -22.82 -5.02 -6.23
C VAL A 356 -22.93 -5.33 -7.73
N LYS A 357 -23.63 -4.44 -8.46
CA LYS A 357 -23.93 -4.56 -9.91
C LYS A 357 -22.69 -4.70 -10.82
N HIS A 358 -21.51 -4.28 -10.36
CA HIS A 358 -20.28 -4.30 -11.14
C HIS A 358 -19.28 -5.27 -10.49
N THR A 359 -19.05 -6.44 -11.08
CA THR A 359 -18.15 -7.46 -10.53
C THR A 359 -17.04 -7.85 -11.50
N TYR A 360 -15.82 -8.00 -10.98
CA TYR A 360 -14.64 -8.39 -11.74
C TYR A 360 -14.06 -9.71 -11.21
N LYS A 361 -14.15 -10.80 -12.00
CA LYS A 361 -13.49 -12.08 -11.68
C LYS A 361 -12.03 -12.03 -12.15
N VAL A 362 -11.10 -11.91 -11.20
CA VAL A 362 -9.66 -12.01 -11.46
C VAL A 362 -9.34 -13.46 -11.84
N LYS A 363 -8.60 -13.62 -12.96
CA LYS A 363 -8.15 -14.92 -13.49
C LYS A 363 -6.68 -15.19 -13.08
N PRO A 364 -6.22 -16.45 -13.05
CA PRO A 364 -4.79 -16.76 -13.01
C PRO A 364 -4.03 -16.13 -14.19
N LEU A 365 -2.72 -15.94 -14.04
CA LEU A 365 -1.85 -15.37 -15.07
C LEU A 365 -1.64 -16.34 -16.23
N GLU A 366 -1.63 -15.81 -17.45
CA GLU A 366 -1.18 -16.54 -18.64
C GLU A 366 0.29 -17.00 -18.48
N THR A 367 0.64 -18.15 -19.05
CA THR A 367 1.92 -18.84 -18.81
C THR A 367 3.16 -17.96 -19.01
N THR A 368 3.17 -17.09 -20.01
CA THR A 368 4.27 -16.13 -20.25
C THR A 368 4.41 -15.11 -19.12
N LYS A 369 3.29 -14.64 -18.56
CA LYS A 369 3.25 -13.69 -17.44
C LYS A 369 3.53 -14.38 -16.11
N ALA A 370 3.08 -15.62 -15.95
CA ALA A 370 3.42 -16.48 -14.83
C ALA A 370 4.94 -16.73 -14.75
N LEU A 371 5.58 -17.06 -15.88
CA LEU A 371 7.04 -17.22 -15.97
C LEU A 371 7.80 -15.92 -15.69
N GLN A 372 7.32 -14.77 -16.17
CA GLN A 372 7.89 -13.46 -15.83
C GLN A 372 7.83 -13.18 -14.32
N LEU A 373 6.69 -13.43 -13.66
CA LEU A 373 6.53 -13.23 -12.21
C LEU A 373 7.39 -14.19 -11.38
N PHE A 374 7.41 -15.48 -11.75
CA PHE A 374 8.28 -16.48 -11.10
C PHE A 374 9.76 -16.10 -11.23
N SER A 375 10.19 -15.68 -12.43
CA SER A 375 11.58 -15.26 -12.68
C SER A 375 11.99 -14.05 -11.85
N LEU A 376 11.08 -13.09 -11.64
CA LEU A 376 11.34 -11.93 -10.79
C LEU A 376 11.51 -12.33 -9.32
N SER A 377 10.81 -13.37 -8.86
CA SER A 377 11.04 -13.91 -7.51
C SER A 377 12.36 -14.69 -7.44
N ALA A 378 12.59 -15.62 -8.37
CA ALA A 378 13.69 -16.60 -8.34
C ALA A 378 15.06 -16.09 -8.80
N PHE A 379 15.10 -15.07 -9.66
CA PHE A 379 16.35 -14.55 -10.27
C PHE A 379 16.50 -13.02 -10.19
N LYS A 380 15.47 -12.29 -9.72
CA LYS A 380 15.34 -10.82 -9.85
C LYS A 380 15.44 -10.32 -11.30
N LYS A 381 15.01 -11.16 -12.26
CA LYS A 381 14.99 -10.88 -13.70
C LYS A 381 13.62 -11.19 -14.29
N THR A 382 13.27 -10.60 -15.42
CA THR A 382 12.02 -10.88 -16.15
C THR A 382 11.98 -12.24 -16.86
N HIS A 383 13.07 -13.00 -16.83
CA HIS A 383 13.27 -14.25 -17.56
C HIS A 383 14.17 -15.20 -16.75
N PRO A 384 14.06 -16.52 -16.96
CA PRO A 384 14.93 -17.48 -16.30
C PRO A 384 16.37 -17.42 -16.82
N ILE A 385 17.30 -17.95 -16.04
CA ILE A 385 18.64 -18.31 -16.50
C ILE A 385 18.52 -19.60 -17.34
N GLU A 386 19.27 -19.72 -18.44
CA GLU A 386 19.06 -20.78 -19.45
C GLU A 386 19.09 -22.20 -18.86
N ASP A 387 20.07 -22.52 -18.01
CA ASP A 387 20.18 -23.83 -17.31
C ASP A 387 18.97 -24.15 -16.39
N TYR A 388 18.19 -23.14 -16.02
CA TYR A 388 17.05 -23.23 -15.11
C TYR A 388 15.71 -23.08 -15.84
N LYS A 389 15.72 -22.93 -17.18
CA LYS A 389 14.55 -22.61 -18.00
C LYS A 389 13.45 -23.66 -17.92
N ASP A 390 13.80 -24.93 -18.11
CA ASP A 390 12.85 -26.05 -18.06
C ASP A 390 12.28 -26.24 -16.64
N LEU A 391 13.14 -26.16 -15.61
CA LEU A 391 12.72 -26.25 -14.21
C LEU A 391 11.84 -25.06 -13.80
N SER A 392 12.11 -23.85 -14.33
CA SER A 392 11.23 -22.70 -14.14
C SER A 392 9.87 -22.92 -14.78
N MET A 393 9.83 -23.56 -15.95
CA MET A 393 8.58 -23.96 -16.60
C MET A 393 7.83 -25.03 -15.80
N ASP A 394 8.51 -25.99 -15.19
CA ASP A 394 7.90 -26.98 -14.28
C ASP A 394 7.17 -26.30 -13.10
N PHE A 395 7.83 -25.37 -12.40
CA PHE A 395 7.22 -24.65 -11.28
C PHE A 395 6.10 -23.71 -11.72
N VAL A 396 6.19 -23.12 -12.92
CA VAL A 396 5.11 -22.32 -13.53
C VAL A 396 3.89 -23.17 -13.88
N ASN A 397 4.12 -24.37 -14.44
CA ASN A 397 3.06 -25.33 -14.77
C ASN A 397 2.37 -25.85 -13.51
N TYR A 398 3.12 -26.23 -12.48
CA TYR A 398 2.57 -26.62 -11.16
C TYR A 398 1.74 -25.49 -10.53
N ALA A 399 2.21 -24.25 -10.61
CA ALA A 399 1.49 -23.09 -10.08
C ALA A 399 0.24 -22.69 -10.91
N GLN A 400 0.08 -23.18 -12.14
CA GLN A 400 -1.00 -22.83 -13.09
C GLN A 400 -1.33 -21.32 -13.17
N GLY A 401 -0.30 -20.48 -13.10
CA GLY A 401 -0.47 -19.03 -13.17
C GLY A 401 -0.92 -18.33 -11.88
N LEU A 402 -1.02 -19.05 -10.75
CA LEU A 402 -1.41 -18.47 -9.46
C LEU A 402 -0.31 -17.57 -8.88
N PRO A 403 -0.50 -16.23 -8.77
CA PRO A 403 0.56 -15.31 -8.34
C PRO A 403 1.19 -15.62 -6.98
N LEU A 404 0.40 -16.12 -6.02
CA LEU A 404 0.90 -16.56 -4.71
C LEU A 404 1.90 -17.72 -4.85
N ALA A 405 1.52 -18.80 -5.54
CA ALA A 405 2.36 -19.98 -5.70
C ALA A 405 3.66 -19.63 -6.43
N LEU A 406 3.58 -18.84 -7.51
CA LEU A 406 4.73 -18.34 -8.26
C LEU A 406 5.69 -17.53 -7.38
N LYS A 407 5.16 -16.66 -6.50
CA LYS A 407 5.96 -15.86 -5.55
C LYS A 407 6.59 -16.72 -4.44
N VAL A 408 5.84 -17.67 -3.86
CA VAL A 408 6.34 -18.57 -2.79
C VAL A 408 7.48 -19.44 -3.32
N LEU A 409 7.22 -20.19 -4.41
CA LEU A 409 8.19 -21.12 -4.99
C LEU A 409 9.42 -20.39 -5.52
N GLY A 410 9.23 -19.28 -6.25
CA GLY A 410 10.35 -18.49 -6.73
C GLY A 410 11.20 -17.90 -5.60
N SER A 411 10.58 -17.46 -4.50
CA SER A 411 11.33 -16.96 -3.33
C SER A 411 12.06 -18.07 -2.57
N LEU A 412 11.45 -19.26 -2.45
CA LEU A 412 12.06 -20.45 -1.85
C LEU A 412 13.34 -20.86 -2.60
N LEU A 413 13.31 -20.78 -3.93
CA LEU A 413 14.36 -21.22 -4.84
C LEU A 413 15.44 -20.16 -5.12
N PHE A 414 15.22 -18.90 -4.74
CA PHE A 414 16.14 -17.78 -4.97
C PHE A 414 17.56 -18.09 -4.46
N GLY A 415 18.56 -17.91 -5.32
CA GLY A 415 19.97 -18.14 -5.00
C GLY A 415 20.39 -19.60 -4.81
N ARG A 416 19.48 -20.59 -4.97
CA ARG A 416 19.82 -22.02 -4.86
C ARG A 416 20.36 -22.59 -6.16
N LYS A 417 21.26 -23.58 -6.05
CA LYS A 417 21.77 -24.36 -7.19
C LYS A 417 20.70 -25.32 -7.75
N ILE A 418 20.89 -25.73 -9.01
CA ILE A 418 19.97 -26.58 -9.78
C ILE A 418 19.63 -27.93 -9.13
N GLU A 419 20.51 -28.50 -8.30
CA GLU A 419 20.24 -29.74 -7.57
C GLU A 419 19.11 -29.56 -6.54
N ALA A 420 19.09 -28.40 -5.87
CA ALA A 420 18.02 -28.07 -4.92
C ALA A 420 16.69 -27.76 -5.63
N TRP A 421 16.73 -27.21 -6.85
CA TRP A 421 15.53 -27.04 -7.68
C TRP A 421 14.92 -28.39 -8.08
N LYS A 422 15.75 -29.36 -8.48
CA LYS A 422 15.31 -30.74 -8.78
C LYS A 422 14.73 -31.41 -7.53
N SER A 423 15.44 -31.32 -6.40
CA SER A 423 14.98 -31.86 -5.11
C SER A 423 13.63 -31.28 -4.65
N GLU A 424 13.41 -29.97 -4.79
CA GLU A 424 12.13 -29.35 -4.45
C GLU A 424 11.02 -29.73 -5.44
N LYS A 425 11.30 -29.82 -6.75
CA LYS A 425 10.36 -30.36 -7.76
C LYS A 425 9.93 -31.79 -7.42
N ASP A 426 10.86 -32.63 -6.96
CA ASP A 426 10.56 -34.02 -6.57
C ASP A 426 9.81 -34.11 -5.23
N LYS A 427 10.11 -33.21 -4.28
CA LYS A 427 9.37 -33.07 -3.01
C LYS A 427 7.91 -32.68 -3.22
N LEU A 428 7.61 -31.70 -4.08
CA LEU A 428 6.22 -31.26 -4.33
C LEU A 428 5.31 -32.38 -4.85
N LYS A 429 5.83 -33.33 -5.65
CA LYS A 429 5.07 -34.52 -6.10
C LYS A 429 4.56 -35.40 -4.94
N ALA A 430 5.21 -35.31 -3.77
CA ALA A 430 4.91 -36.11 -2.61
C ALA A 430 4.15 -35.34 -1.52
N ILE A 431 4.56 -34.10 -1.24
CA ILE A 431 4.01 -33.22 -0.19
C ILE A 431 3.99 -31.77 -0.71
N PRO A 432 2.83 -31.10 -0.77
CA PRO A 432 2.72 -29.72 -1.27
C PRO A 432 3.33 -28.69 -0.30
N ASP A 433 3.59 -27.47 -0.78
CA ASP A 433 4.07 -26.38 0.09
C ASP A 433 2.95 -25.86 1.02
N PRO A 434 3.16 -25.82 2.35
CA PRO A 434 2.12 -25.43 3.30
C PRO A 434 1.69 -23.97 3.15
N ASN A 435 2.60 -23.05 2.78
CA ASN A 435 2.26 -21.62 2.65
C ASN A 435 1.29 -21.36 1.48
N ILE A 436 1.31 -22.23 0.47
CA ILE A 436 0.32 -22.22 -0.62
C ILE A 436 -0.99 -22.83 -0.11
N MET A 437 -0.93 -24.00 0.52
CA MET A 437 -2.11 -24.74 0.96
C MET A 437 -2.92 -24.00 2.03
N ASP A 438 -2.29 -23.41 3.04
CA ASP A 438 -2.96 -22.67 4.12
C ASP A 438 -3.78 -21.49 3.59
N VAL A 439 -3.30 -20.80 2.54
CA VAL A 439 -4.02 -19.67 1.94
C VAL A 439 -5.19 -20.12 1.06
N LEU A 440 -5.09 -21.30 0.44
CA LEU A 440 -6.20 -21.92 -0.29
C LEU A 440 -7.24 -22.51 0.68
N GLN A 441 -6.81 -23.19 1.73
CA GLN A 441 -7.65 -23.88 2.72
C GLN A 441 -8.65 -22.94 3.41
N ILE A 442 -8.31 -21.66 3.59
CA ILE A 442 -9.25 -20.60 4.04
C ILE A 442 -10.61 -20.62 3.30
N SER A 443 -10.65 -21.00 2.02
CA SER A 443 -11.90 -21.12 1.26
C SER A 443 -12.67 -22.42 1.53
N PHE A 444 -11.97 -23.50 1.89
CA PHE A 444 -12.53 -24.80 2.25
C PHE A 444 -13.04 -24.82 3.71
N ASP A 445 -12.29 -24.22 4.64
CA ASP A 445 -12.67 -24.13 6.06
C ASP A 445 -14.01 -23.41 6.27
N GLY A 446 -14.35 -22.47 5.36
CA GLY A 446 -15.61 -21.72 5.32
C GLY A 446 -16.77 -22.39 4.55
N LEU A 447 -16.67 -23.68 4.25
CA LEU A 447 -17.75 -24.49 3.66
C LEU A 447 -18.61 -25.18 4.74
N GLN A 448 -19.85 -25.50 4.39
CA GLN A 448 -20.66 -26.46 5.15
C GLN A 448 -20.21 -27.90 4.87
N GLU A 449 -20.61 -28.86 5.70
CA GLU A 449 -20.03 -30.21 5.65
C GLU A 449 -20.32 -30.95 4.33
N SER A 450 -21.54 -30.84 3.77
CA SER A 450 -21.85 -31.40 2.44
C SER A 450 -20.97 -30.81 1.33
N GLN A 451 -20.68 -29.50 1.42
CA GLN A 451 -19.84 -28.78 0.47
C GLN A 451 -18.37 -29.18 0.59
N LYS A 452 -17.90 -29.52 1.80
CA LYS A 452 -16.57 -30.10 2.01
C LYS A 452 -16.47 -31.48 1.39
N GLU A 453 -17.43 -32.36 1.67
CA GLU A 453 -17.44 -33.71 1.12
C GLU A 453 -17.50 -33.69 -0.42
N LEU A 454 -18.34 -32.84 -1.01
CA LEU A 454 -18.36 -32.60 -2.46
C LEU A 454 -17.02 -32.08 -2.98
N PHE A 455 -16.39 -31.12 -2.29
CA PHE A 455 -15.07 -30.62 -2.68
C PHE A 455 -13.99 -31.73 -2.63
N LEU A 456 -14.00 -32.56 -1.58
CA LEU A 456 -13.06 -33.66 -1.42
C LEU A 456 -13.29 -34.76 -2.47
N ASP A 457 -14.54 -35.10 -2.81
CA ASP A 457 -14.85 -36.05 -3.89
C ASP A 457 -14.44 -35.50 -5.27
N LEU A 458 -14.68 -34.21 -5.55
CA LEU A 458 -14.21 -33.57 -6.77
C LEU A 458 -12.67 -33.59 -6.87
N ALA A 459 -11.97 -33.32 -5.77
CA ALA A 459 -10.51 -33.38 -5.71
C ALA A 459 -9.94 -34.80 -5.80
N CYS A 460 -10.56 -35.79 -5.16
CA CYS A 460 -10.03 -37.15 -5.05
C CYS A 460 -10.46 -38.08 -6.20
N LEU A 461 -11.69 -37.94 -6.70
CA LEU A 461 -12.32 -38.87 -7.65
C LEU A 461 -12.48 -38.24 -9.03
N PHE A 462 -13.07 -37.04 -9.12
CA PHE A 462 -13.43 -36.38 -10.38
C PHE A 462 -12.29 -35.53 -10.96
N ARG A 463 -11.13 -36.15 -11.17
CA ARG A 463 -9.93 -35.48 -11.68
C ARG A 463 -10.15 -34.83 -13.05
N GLY A 464 -9.65 -33.61 -13.26
CA GLY A 464 -9.67 -32.93 -14.55
C GLY A 464 -10.97 -32.15 -14.87
N GLN A 465 -11.51 -32.34 -16.09
CA GLN A 465 -12.68 -31.61 -16.58
C GLN A 465 -13.86 -32.54 -16.89
N HIS A 466 -15.05 -32.17 -16.42
CA HIS A 466 -16.26 -33.00 -16.52
C HIS A 466 -17.41 -32.21 -17.14
N MET A 467 -18.19 -32.84 -18.02
CA MET A 467 -19.41 -32.22 -18.56
C MET A 467 -20.52 -32.31 -17.52
N VAL A 468 -21.12 -31.17 -17.14
CA VAL A 468 -22.26 -31.13 -16.24
C VAL A 468 -23.55 -31.25 -17.06
N ASP A 469 -23.97 -32.49 -17.31
CA ASP A 469 -25.31 -32.84 -17.79
C ASP A 469 -26.18 -33.37 -16.63
N ASP A 470 -27.43 -33.75 -16.91
CA ASP A 470 -28.30 -34.31 -15.87
C ASP A 470 -27.79 -35.64 -15.30
N LYS A 471 -27.03 -36.44 -16.06
CA LYS A 471 -26.43 -37.69 -15.56
C LYS A 471 -25.30 -37.44 -14.57
N PHE A 472 -24.52 -36.39 -14.78
CA PHE A 472 -23.53 -35.93 -13.80
C PHE A 472 -24.22 -35.50 -12.49
N TYR A 473 -25.38 -34.84 -12.57
CA TYR A 473 -26.17 -34.51 -11.39
C TYR A 473 -26.82 -35.76 -10.74
N GLU A 474 -27.42 -36.67 -11.50
CA GLU A 474 -27.93 -37.97 -10.99
C GLU A 474 -26.83 -38.78 -10.28
N MET A 475 -25.61 -38.76 -10.83
CA MET A 475 -24.44 -39.40 -10.22
C MET A 475 -24.06 -38.74 -8.88
N LEU A 476 -23.99 -37.41 -8.83
CA LEU A 476 -23.71 -36.67 -7.58
C LEU A 476 -24.82 -36.89 -6.53
N GLU A 477 -26.09 -36.88 -6.94
CA GLU A 477 -27.23 -37.18 -6.07
C GLU A 477 -27.15 -38.63 -5.52
N SER A 478 -26.66 -39.59 -6.32
CA SER A 478 -26.43 -40.97 -5.85
C SER A 478 -25.30 -41.12 -4.82
N PHE A 479 -24.38 -40.16 -4.76
CA PHE A 479 -23.36 -40.02 -3.71
C PHE A 479 -23.84 -39.15 -2.52
N GLY A 480 -25.06 -38.65 -2.54
CA GLY A 480 -25.64 -37.82 -1.48
C GLY A 480 -25.36 -36.31 -1.60
N HIS A 481 -24.83 -35.85 -2.74
CA HIS A 481 -24.49 -34.44 -2.98
C HIS A 481 -25.67 -33.67 -3.60
N TYR A 482 -25.82 -32.40 -3.22
CA TYR A 482 -26.90 -31.54 -3.69
C TYR A 482 -26.46 -30.64 -4.86
N ARG A 483 -27.32 -30.44 -5.88
CA ARG A 483 -27.00 -29.59 -7.05
C ARG A 483 -26.55 -28.17 -6.66
N ILE A 484 -27.10 -27.62 -5.58
CA ILE A 484 -26.78 -26.27 -5.06
C ILE A 484 -25.33 -26.15 -4.57
N ASP A 485 -24.74 -27.23 -4.04
CA ASP A 485 -23.38 -27.18 -3.48
C ASP A 485 -22.31 -27.03 -4.58
N ILE A 486 -22.60 -27.50 -5.81
CA ILE A 486 -21.79 -27.18 -7.00
C ILE A 486 -21.77 -25.67 -7.25
N ASP A 487 -22.92 -25.02 -7.20
CA ASP A 487 -23.01 -23.57 -7.44
C ASP A 487 -22.32 -22.78 -6.31
N VAL A 488 -22.44 -23.19 -5.04
CA VAL A 488 -21.70 -22.60 -3.91
C VAL A 488 -20.17 -22.72 -4.10
N LEU A 489 -19.67 -23.87 -4.57
CA LEU A 489 -18.24 -24.05 -4.88
C LEU A 489 -17.76 -23.19 -6.07
N VAL A 490 -18.62 -22.95 -7.07
CA VAL A 490 -18.35 -21.98 -8.16
C VAL A 490 -18.36 -20.55 -7.63
N GLU A 491 -19.30 -20.22 -6.76
CA GLU A 491 -19.49 -18.88 -6.19
C GLU A 491 -18.31 -18.45 -5.31
N LYS A 492 -17.82 -19.36 -4.47
CA LYS A 492 -16.61 -19.21 -3.63
C LYS A 492 -15.29 -19.39 -4.40
N SER A 493 -15.38 -19.56 -5.73
CA SER A 493 -14.24 -19.69 -6.65
C SER A 493 -13.29 -20.87 -6.32
N LEU A 494 -13.83 -21.98 -5.80
CA LEU A 494 -13.11 -23.24 -5.58
C LEU A 494 -13.13 -24.16 -6.80
N ILE A 495 -14.21 -24.09 -7.59
CA ILE A 495 -14.28 -24.70 -8.93
C ILE A 495 -14.73 -23.65 -9.95
N SER A 496 -14.67 -23.98 -11.23
CA SER A 496 -15.22 -23.14 -12.30
C SER A 496 -16.09 -23.97 -13.24
N LYS A 497 -17.24 -23.40 -13.61
CA LYS A 497 -18.17 -23.94 -14.61
C LYS A 497 -18.12 -23.04 -15.84
N SER A 498 -17.90 -23.63 -17.01
CA SER A 498 -17.84 -22.92 -18.29
C SER A 498 -19.24 -22.65 -18.84
N GLN A 499 -19.33 -21.76 -19.84
CA GLN A 499 -20.60 -21.49 -20.56
C GLN A 499 -21.17 -22.71 -21.29
N ILE A 500 -20.34 -23.73 -21.55
CA ILE A 500 -20.71 -24.98 -22.24
C ILE A 500 -20.86 -26.14 -21.23
N GLY A 501 -21.06 -25.85 -19.94
CA GLY A 501 -21.32 -26.86 -18.91
C GLY A 501 -20.09 -27.55 -18.31
N TRP A 502 -18.89 -27.46 -18.92
CA TRP A 502 -17.67 -28.05 -18.34
C TRP A 502 -17.35 -27.52 -16.94
N LEU A 503 -17.20 -28.41 -15.98
CA LEU A 503 -16.68 -28.17 -14.64
C LEU A 503 -15.17 -28.44 -14.60
N SER A 504 -14.42 -27.64 -13.86
CA SER A 504 -12.99 -27.83 -13.62
C SER A 504 -12.60 -27.36 -12.22
N MET A 505 -11.79 -28.14 -11.52
CA MET A 505 -11.01 -27.69 -10.35
C MET A 505 -9.62 -27.22 -10.81
N HIS A 506 -8.99 -26.33 -10.05
CA HIS A 506 -7.59 -25.90 -10.28
C HIS A 506 -6.65 -26.95 -9.66
N ASP A 507 -5.49 -27.27 -10.26
CA ASP A 507 -4.66 -28.41 -9.79
C ASP A 507 -4.24 -28.27 -8.31
N LEU A 508 -3.80 -27.08 -7.89
CA LEU A 508 -3.50 -26.78 -6.47
C LEU A 508 -4.70 -26.93 -5.52
N LEU A 509 -5.95 -26.91 -6.01
CA LEU A 509 -7.14 -27.21 -5.21
C LEU A 509 -7.49 -28.72 -5.22
N GLU A 510 -7.26 -29.43 -6.34
CA GLU A 510 -7.29 -30.90 -6.30
C GLU A 510 -6.26 -31.43 -5.29
N GLU A 511 -5.07 -30.83 -5.30
CA GLU A 511 -3.96 -31.18 -4.43
C GLU A 511 -4.23 -30.81 -2.97
N LEU A 512 -4.87 -29.67 -2.70
CA LEU A 512 -5.37 -29.31 -1.37
C LEU A 512 -6.33 -30.39 -0.82
N GLY A 513 -7.34 -30.80 -1.59
CA GLY A 513 -8.30 -31.82 -1.15
C GLY A 513 -7.62 -33.16 -0.86
N ARG A 514 -6.70 -33.58 -1.73
CA ARG A 514 -5.86 -34.79 -1.55
C ARG A 514 -4.95 -34.69 -0.33
N GLU A 515 -4.39 -33.51 -0.04
CA GLU A 515 -3.54 -33.25 1.13
C GLU A 515 -4.36 -33.25 2.43
N ILE A 516 -5.59 -32.72 2.43
CA ILE A 516 -6.54 -32.84 3.56
C ILE A 516 -6.81 -34.31 3.87
N VAL A 517 -7.22 -35.10 2.87
CA VAL A 517 -7.47 -36.55 3.06
C VAL A 517 -6.19 -37.30 3.48
N ARG A 518 -5.01 -36.91 2.98
CA ARG A 518 -3.73 -37.48 3.42
C ARG A 518 -3.42 -37.18 4.90
N ARG A 519 -3.85 -36.02 5.42
CA ARG A 519 -3.65 -35.60 6.81
C ARG A 519 -4.50 -36.37 7.82
N GLU A 520 -5.68 -36.88 7.41
CA GLU A 520 -6.57 -37.71 8.25
C GLU A 520 -5.82 -38.89 8.88
N CYS A 521 -5.12 -39.67 8.04
CA CYS A 521 -4.20 -40.71 8.50
C CYS A 521 -2.95 -40.78 7.61
N PRO A 522 -1.84 -40.14 7.97
CA PRO A 522 -0.66 -40.08 7.11
C PRO A 522 -0.01 -41.45 6.82
N GLN A 523 -0.08 -42.39 7.76
CA GLN A 523 0.64 -43.68 7.68
C GLN A 523 -0.23 -44.85 7.17
N GLU A 524 -1.54 -44.82 7.40
CA GLU A 524 -2.44 -45.93 7.08
C GLU A 524 -3.51 -45.46 6.06
N PRO A 525 -3.34 -45.73 4.74
CA PRO A 525 -4.28 -45.23 3.74
C PRO A 525 -5.72 -45.73 3.91
N GLY A 526 -5.93 -46.92 4.48
CA GLY A 526 -7.25 -47.51 4.66
C GLY A 526 -8.11 -46.88 5.76
N LYS A 527 -7.53 -46.00 6.59
CA LYS A 527 -8.21 -45.18 7.61
C LYS A 527 -8.54 -43.76 7.10
N ARG A 528 -8.59 -43.56 5.78
CA ARG A 528 -8.90 -42.27 5.14
C ARG A 528 -10.27 -42.32 4.48
N SER A 529 -10.96 -41.18 4.45
CA SER A 529 -12.25 -40.99 3.80
C SER A 529 -12.22 -41.32 2.30
N ARG A 530 -11.11 -41.02 1.60
CA ARG A 530 -10.92 -41.33 0.16
C ARG A 530 -9.57 -41.98 -0.16
N LEU A 531 -9.59 -42.90 -1.12
CA LEU A 531 -8.41 -43.50 -1.75
C LEU A 531 -8.25 -43.02 -3.20
N PHE A 532 -7.33 -42.07 -3.40
CA PHE A 532 -7.09 -41.38 -4.69
C PHE A 532 -5.74 -41.73 -5.37
N ARG A 533 -5.04 -42.77 -4.87
CA ARG A 533 -3.81 -43.31 -5.47
C ARG A 533 -3.94 -44.81 -5.66
N LEU A 534 -3.59 -45.32 -6.84
CA LEU A 534 -3.73 -46.73 -7.19
C LEU A 534 -2.87 -47.62 -6.28
N GLU A 535 -1.68 -47.17 -5.90
CA GLU A 535 -0.77 -47.88 -5.00
C GLU A 535 -1.39 -48.07 -3.61
N HIS A 536 -2.06 -47.04 -3.08
CA HIS A 536 -2.80 -47.13 -1.83
C HIS A 536 -4.02 -48.04 -1.95
N LEU A 537 -4.76 -47.97 -3.06
CA LEU A 537 -5.91 -48.84 -3.32
C LEU A 537 -5.49 -50.32 -3.35
N TYR A 538 -4.43 -50.66 -4.09
CA TYR A 538 -3.86 -52.01 -4.09
C TYR A 538 -3.33 -52.43 -2.71
N GLN A 539 -2.70 -51.53 -1.95
CA GLN A 539 -2.22 -51.82 -0.59
C GLN A 539 -3.38 -52.18 0.36
N VAL A 540 -4.47 -51.40 0.33
CA VAL A 540 -5.63 -51.61 1.21
C VAL A 540 -6.40 -52.87 0.81
N LEU A 541 -6.69 -53.07 -0.49
CA LEU A 541 -7.38 -54.25 -0.99
C LEU A 541 -6.58 -55.56 -0.79
N LYS A 542 -5.24 -55.50 -0.79
CA LYS A 542 -4.39 -56.68 -0.57
C LYS A 542 -4.28 -57.08 0.91
N ASN A 543 -4.35 -56.11 1.81
CA ASN A 543 -4.10 -56.31 3.24
C ASN A 543 -5.39 -56.32 4.09
N ASP A 544 -6.55 -56.12 3.47
CA ASP A 544 -7.88 -56.00 4.11
C ASP A 544 -7.93 -54.96 5.24
N THR A 545 -7.29 -53.80 5.01
CA THR A 545 -7.18 -52.72 6.02
C THR A 545 -8.23 -51.62 5.83
N VAL A 546 -9.43 -51.96 5.38
CA VAL A 546 -10.57 -51.03 5.32
C VAL A 546 -11.16 -50.91 6.72
N SER A 547 -11.43 -49.68 7.19
CA SER A 547 -12.01 -49.40 8.52
C SER A 547 -13.23 -48.50 8.45
#